data_AF-A0A353TC84-F1
#
_entry.id   AF-A0A353TC84-F1
#
_cell.length_a   1.000
_cell.length_b   1.000
_cell.length_c   1.000
_cell.angle_alpha   90.00
_cell.angle_beta   90.00
_cell.angle_gamma   90.00
#
_symmetry.space_group_name_H-M   'P 1'
#
loop_
_entity.id
_entity.type
_entity.pdbx_description
1 polymer ?
#
loop_
_entity_poly.entity_id
_entity_poly.type
_entity_poly.pdbx_seq_one_letter_code
_entity_poly.pdbx_strand_id
1 'polypeptide(L)'
;DTLIFRHLTDMLGKSTDPVERSVLHSMLGELYLQYYQKDRWIINERTAISGFVPTDMKEWSKNNFYDKVVEHLNASIESYSSLEKAEVQSYGPIVTFGKDSRHFYPTMYDFLALRAIELFSQVGEDMDLSRSLAKKKIALSSLFAPAGEFGKLNFDPQPGEYNLWALETYKKLLVSLSKRNLNTSVVLAELDKTGYLAKLRNAHQQYAFSSLQSMLKEWGNDPVSLEIVDKMADIYTTQIEGFTQQDSLKRTEKTKELYDLLHKTIQAFPNNERTSILENRLLQLTQPYFLVKGNNTFDAEVEKKLVVEYKNL
;
A
#
# COMPACT_ATOMS: atom_id res chain seq x y z
N ASP A 1 1.79 -11.17 -26.77
CA ASP A 1 1.36 -10.42 -27.96
C ASP A 1 2.07 -9.08 -27.93
N THR A 2 2.94 -8.80 -28.90
CA THR A 2 3.69 -7.53 -28.99
C THR A 2 2.93 -6.42 -29.71
N LEU A 3 1.73 -6.73 -30.26
CA LEU A 3 0.89 -5.77 -30.98
C LEU A 3 0.46 -4.61 -30.09
N ILE A 4 0.07 -4.90 -28.85
CA ILE A 4 -0.38 -3.88 -27.88
C ILE A 4 0.75 -2.90 -27.51
N PHE A 5 1.99 -3.38 -27.33
CA PHE A 5 3.16 -2.51 -27.15
C PHE A 5 3.32 -1.55 -28.33
N ARG A 6 3.24 -2.07 -29.57
CA ARG A 6 3.38 -1.25 -30.78
C ARG A 6 2.29 -0.17 -30.86
N HIS A 7 1.04 -0.53 -30.58
CA HIS A 7 -0.08 0.41 -30.61
C HIS A 7 0.08 1.52 -29.58
N LEU A 8 0.41 1.18 -28.32
CA LEU A 8 0.62 2.18 -27.28
C LEU A 8 1.81 3.10 -27.56
N THR A 9 2.91 2.54 -28.08
CA THR A 9 4.09 3.34 -28.48
C THR A 9 3.79 4.26 -29.67
N ASP A 10 3.02 3.80 -30.66
CA ASP A 10 2.58 4.63 -31.79
C ASP A 10 1.64 5.76 -31.35
N MET A 11 0.66 5.47 -30.48
CA MET A 11 -0.20 6.48 -29.86
C MET A 11 0.62 7.50 -29.08
N LEU A 12 1.61 7.03 -28.29
CA LEU A 12 2.49 7.91 -27.52
C LEU A 12 3.36 8.79 -28.43
N GLY A 13 3.79 8.30 -29.59
CA GLY A 13 4.54 9.07 -30.58
C GLY A 13 3.70 10.14 -31.28
N LYS A 14 2.38 9.92 -31.41
CA LYS A 14 1.44 10.83 -32.09
C LYS A 14 0.82 11.87 -31.17
N SER A 15 0.62 11.53 -29.89
CA SER A 15 -0.02 12.43 -28.94
C SER A 15 0.90 13.56 -28.50
N THR A 16 0.38 14.79 -28.55
CA THR A 16 1.00 16.00 -28.01
C THR A 16 0.36 16.44 -26.68
N ASP A 17 -0.73 15.80 -26.25
CA ASP A 17 -1.39 16.14 -24.98
C ASP A 17 -0.59 15.54 -23.81
N PRO A 18 -0.06 16.36 -22.88
CA PRO A 18 0.68 15.85 -21.73
C PRO A 18 -0.11 14.86 -20.87
N VAL A 19 -1.44 15.01 -20.74
CA VAL A 19 -2.24 14.11 -19.90
C VAL A 19 -2.41 12.74 -20.58
N GLU A 20 -2.81 12.71 -21.85
CA GLU A 20 -2.90 11.47 -22.63
C GLU A 20 -1.56 10.72 -22.65
N ARG A 21 -0.46 11.43 -22.92
CA ARG A 21 0.89 10.85 -22.91
C ARG A 21 1.23 10.22 -21.56
N SER A 22 0.92 10.90 -20.47
CA SER A 22 1.13 10.38 -19.12
C SER A 22 0.32 9.11 -18.84
N VAL A 23 -0.92 9.01 -19.31
CA VAL A 23 -1.72 7.78 -19.23
C VAL A 23 -1.08 6.65 -20.06
N LEU A 24 -0.66 6.94 -21.30
CA LEU A 24 0.00 5.96 -22.17
C LEU A 24 1.31 5.44 -21.56
N HIS A 25 2.09 6.33 -20.93
CA HIS A 25 3.28 5.94 -20.16
C HIS A 25 2.92 5.03 -18.98
N SER A 26 1.86 5.34 -18.21
CA SER A 26 1.42 4.47 -17.12
C SER A 26 1.01 3.07 -17.62
N MET A 27 0.28 3.00 -18.74
CA MET A 27 -0.10 1.74 -19.38
C MET A 27 1.11 0.94 -19.87
N LEU A 28 2.08 1.59 -20.51
CA LEU A 28 3.31 0.95 -20.96
C LEU A 28 4.13 0.40 -19.79
N GLY A 29 4.26 1.16 -18.70
CA GLY A 29 4.95 0.73 -17.49
C GLY A 29 4.33 -0.54 -16.89
N GLU A 30 3.00 -0.58 -16.75
CA GLU A 30 2.28 -1.79 -16.32
C GLU A 30 2.49 -2.95 -17.30
N LEU A 31 2.39 -2.71 -18.60
CA LEU A 31 2.51 -3.75 -19.60
C LEU A 31 3.91 -4.38 -19.64
N TYR A 32 4.98 -3.60 -19.48
CA TYR A 32 6.34 -4.12 -19.30
C TYR A 32 6.47 -4.96 -18.03
N LEU A 33 5.86 -4.52 -16.93
CA LEU A 33 5.87 -5.26 -15.67
C LEU A 33 5.10 -6.59 -15.79
N GLN A 34 3.92 -6.58 -16.41
CA GLN A 34 3.13 -7.79 -16.66
C GLN A 34 3.87 -8.78 -17.56
N TYR A 35 4.58 -8.28 -18.58
CA TYR A 35 5.42 -9.14 -19.43
C TYR A 35 6.52 -9.81 -18.61
N TYR A 36 7.24 -9.04 -17.79
CA TYR A 36 8.25 -9.58 -16.88
C TYR A 36 7.65 -10.63 -15.92
N GLN A 37 6.51 -10.33 -15.31
CA GLN A 37 5.87 -11.20 -14.32
C GLN A 37 5.42 -12.54 -14.93
N LYS A 38 4.92 -12.52 -16.16
CA LYS A 38 4.44 -13.72 -16.86
C LYS A 38 5.53 -14.79 -16.98
N ASP A 39 6.74 -14.39 -17.36
CA ASP A 39 7.88 -15.30 -17.59
C ASP A 39 8.99 -15.09 -16.55
N ARG A 40 8.65 -14.61 -15.34
CA ARG A 40 9.59 -14.17 -14.29
C ARG A 40 10.68 -15.20 -14.00
N TRP A 41 10.31 -16.47 -13.91
CA TRP A 41 11.24 -17.56 -13.64
C TRP A 41 12.33 -17.67 -14.70
N ILE A 42 11.95 -17.63 -15.98
CA ILE A 42 12.89 -17.73 -17.11
C ILE A 42 13.73 -16.46 -17.20
N ILE A 43 13.13 -15.29 -17.04
CA ILE A 43 13.82 -14.00 -17.16
C ILE A 43 14.87 -13.84 -16.05
N ASN A 44 14.59 -14.32 -14.84
CA ASN A 44 15.52 -14.23 -13.71
C ASN A 44 16.79 -15.09 -13.88
N GLU A 45 16.75 -16.14 -14.70
CA GLU A 45 17.92 -16.96 -15.03
C GLU A 45 18.83 -16.33 -16.09
N ARG A 46 18.43 -15.21 -16.69
CA ARG A 46 19.22 -14.53 -17.73
C ARG A 46 20.30 -13.65 -17.11
N THR A 47 21.50 -13.74 -17.69
CA THR A 47 22.61 -12.85 -17.32
C THR A 47 22.40 -11.45 -17.87
N ALA A 48 22.44 -10.46 -16.98
CA ALA A 48 22.42 -9.06 -17.37
C ALA A 48 23.70 -8.67 -18.12
N ILE A 49 23.56 -8.04 -19.29
CA ILE A 49 24.68 -7.45 -20.04
C ILE A 49 24.64 -5.94 -19.83
N SER A 50 25.62 -5.41 -19.10
CA SER A 50 25.70 -3.98 -18.83
C SER A 50 25.87 -3.17 -20.11
N GLY A 51 25.12 -2.08 -20.24
CA GLY A 51 25.21 -1.17 -21.40
C GLY A 51 24.61 -1.70 -22.70
N PHE A 52 23.94 -2.87 -22.69
CA PHE A 52 23.31 -3.45 -23.86
C PHE A 52 21.87 -3.85 -23.58
N VAL A 53 20.96 -3.44 -24.47
CA VAL A 53 19.55 -3.86 -24.46
C VAL A 53 19.30 -4.55 -25.79
N PRO A 54 19.00 -5.86 -25.81
CA PRO A 54 18.66 -6.57 -27.05
C PRO A 54 17.45 -5.94 -27.75
N THR A 55 17.39 -6.03 -29.09
CA THR A 55 16.24 -5.55 -29.85
C THR A 55 15.00 -6.39 -29.58
N ASP A 56 15.14 -7.71 -29.45
CA ASP A 56 14.02 -8.59 -29.11
C ASP A 56 13.80 -8.60 -27.60
N MET A 57 12.62 -8.16 -27.18
CA MET A 57 12.19 -8.18 -25.77
C MET A 57 12.18 -9.60 -25.18
N LYS A 58 12.11 -10.64 -26.01
CA LYS A 58 12.26 -12.03 -25.56
C LYS A 58 13.65 -12.34 -25.03
N GLU A 59 14.66 -11.54 -25.34
CA GLU A 59 16.05 -11.73 -24.87
C GLU A 59 16.38 -10.85 -23.66
N TRP A 60 15.45 -9.98 -23.24
CA TRP A 60 15.71 -9.04 -22.17
C TRP A 60 15.97 -9.73 -20.83
N SER A 61 16.96 -9.22 -20.11
CA SER A 61 17.25 -9.57 -18.72
C SER A 61 16.36 -8.76 -17.76
N LYS A 62 16.29 -9.17 -16.49
CA LYS A 62 15.46 -8.53 -15.46
C LYS A 62 15.65 -7.01 -15.38
N ASN A 63 16.89 -6.51 -15.41
CA ASN A 63 17.15 -5.08 -15.33
C ASN A 63 16.63 -4.34 -16.57
N ASN A 64 16.66 -4.93 -17.77
CA ASN A 64 16.10 -4.28 -18.96
C ASN A 64 14.59 -4.01 -18.78
N PHE A 65 13.86 -4.96 -18.20
CA PHE A 65 12.44 -4.76 -17.86
C PHE A 65 12.27 -3.71 -16.77
N TYR A 66 13.00 -3.83 -15.66
CA TYR A 66 12.87 -2.88 -14.55
C TYR A 66 13.22 -1.45 -14.97
N ASP A 67 14.26 -1.25 -15.79
CA ASP A 67 14.63 0.05 -16.36
C ASP A 67 13.50 0.63 -17.20
N LYS A 68 12.84 -0.18 -18.04
CA LYS A 68 11.69 0.27 -18.84
C LYS A 68 10.46 0.58 -18.00
N VAL A 69 10.18 -0.22 -16.97
CA VAL A 69 9.11 0.08 -16.01
C VAL A 69 9.39 1.41 -15.33
N VAL A 70 10.61 1.64 -14.84
CA VAL A 70 11.01 2.92 -14.21
C VAL A 70 10.89 4.11 -15.16
N GLU A 71 11.38 3.97 -16.39
CA GLU A 71 11.30 5.01 -17.43
C GLU A 71 9.85 5.44 -17.65
N HIS A 72 8.96 4.48 -17.91
CA HIS A 72 7.56 4.75 -18.20
C HIS A 72 6.78 5.25 -16.98
N LEU A 73 6.99 4.67 -15.80
CA LEU A 73 6.28 5.12 -14.59
C LEU A 73 6.71 6.53 -14.17
N ASN A 74 7.99 6.90 -14.28
CA ASN A 74 8.42 8.26 -14.02
C ASN A 74 7.84 9.26 -15.03
N ALA A 75 7.87 8.93 -16.33
CA ALA A 75 7.27 9.77 -17.37
C ALA A 75 5.74 9.93 -17.17
N SER A 76 5.07 8.94 -16.58
CA SER A 76 3.62 9.02 -16.30
C SER A 76 3.26 10.11 -15.29
N ILE A 77 4.20 10.53 -14.43
CA ILE A 77 3.97 11.56 -13.40
C ILE A 77 4.79 12.84 -13.62
N GLU A 78 5.54 12.92 -14.72
CA GLU A 78 6.49 14.01 -14.98
C GLU A 78 5.80 15.35 -15.30
N SER A 79 4.69 15.31 -16.04
CA SER A 79 3.94 16.50 -16.49
C SER A 79 3.08 17.13 -15.38
N TYR A 80 3.67 17.36 -14.20
CA TYR A 80 3.01 17.76 -12.96
C TYR A 80 1.97 18.88 -13.15
N SER A 81 2.34 20.01 -13.76
CA SER A 81 1.44 21.17 -13.87
C SER A 81 0.19 20.89 -14.70
N SER A 82 0.31 20.07 -15.75
CA SER A 82 -0.83 19.67 -16.58
C SER A 82 -1.70 18.65 -15.87
N LEU A 83 -1.07 17.68 -15.20
CA LEU A 83 -1.75 16.60 -14.49
C LEU A 83 -2.51 17.08 -13.24
N GLU A 84 -1.97 18.08 -12.52
CA GLU A 84 -2.65 18.70 -11.37
C GLU A 84 -3.92 19.45 -11.81
N LYS A 85 -3.91 20.08 -12.99
CA LYS A 85 -5.07 20.82 -13.52
C LYS A 85 -6.14 19.92 -14.14
N ALA A 86 -5.76 18.72 -14.53
CA ALA A 86 -6.66 17.77 -15.16
C ALA A 86 -7.48 17.03 -14.10
N GLU A 87 -8.79 17.29 -14.05
CA GLU A 87 -9.70 16.58 -13.15
C GLU A 87 -9.86 15.13 -13.57
N VAL A 88 -9.60 14.22 -12.63
CA VAL A 88 -9.64 12.77 -12.89
C VAL A 88 -11.04 12.34 -13.37
N GLN A 89 -12.09 13.01 -12.89
CA GLN A 89 -13.48 12.69 -13.24
C GLN A 89 -13.75 12.78 -14.75
N SER A 90 -13.05 13.66 -15.46
CA SER A 90 -13.17 13.82 -16.92
C SER A 90 -12.69 12.59 -17.70
N TYR A 91 -11.98 11.67 -17.04
CA TYR A 91 -11.41 10.46 -17.63
C TYR A 91 -12.14 9.16 -17.21
N GLY A 92 -13.36 9.27 -16.67
CA GLY A 92 -14.15 8.11 -16.23
C GLY A 92 -14.44 6.99 -17.25
N PRO A 93 -14.42 7.20 -18.57
CA PRO A 93 -14.47 6.09 -19.53
C PRO A 93 -13.25 5.16 -19.51
N ILE A 94 -12.09 5.64 -19.04
CA ILE A 94 -10.82 4.90 -19.04
C ILE A 94 -10.25 4.67 -17.64
N VAL A 95 -10.84 5.27 -16.60
CA VAL A 95 -10.45 5.10 -15.20
C VAL A 95 -11.56 4.45 -14.40
N THR A 96 -11.26 3.30 -13.78
CA THR A 96 -12.17 2.66 -12.82
C THR A 96 -11.99 3.30 -11.44
N PHE A 97 -13.03 3.98 -10.95
CA PHE A 97 -12.99 4.65 -9.64
C PHE A 97 -13.56 3.78 -8.53
N GLY A 98 -12.97 3.89 -7.33
CA GLY A 98 -13.67 3.56 -6.09
C GLY A 98 -14.74 4.61 -5.80
N LYS A 99 -15.79 4.27 -5.04
CA LYS A 99 -16.93 5.17 -4.77
C LYS A 99 -16.49 6.58 -4.32
N ASP A 100 -15.47 6.67 -3.47
CA ASP A 100 -15.00 7.94 -2.87
C ASP A 100 -13.64 8.41 -3.39
N SER A 101 -12.98 7.64 -4.27
CA SER A 101 -11.59 7.93 -4.66
C SER A 101 -11.43 9.28 -5.35
N ARG A 102 -12.48 9.75 -6.03
CA ARG A 102 -12.52 11.06 -6.72
C ARG A 102 -12.56 12.26 -5.76
N HIS A 103 -13.11 12.08 -4.56
CA HIS A 103 -13.17 13.16 -3.58
C HIS A 103 -11.79 13.38 -2.94
N PHE A 104 -11.07 12.30 -2.63
CA PHE A 104 -9.76 12.37 -1.98
C PHE A 104 -8.62 12.57 -2.98
N TYR A 105 -8.75 12.11 -4.22
CA TYR A 105 -7.70 12.18 -5.23
C TYR A 105 -8.26 12.79 -6.52
N PRO A 106 -8.50 14.12 -6.54
CA PRO A 106 -9.31 14.75 -7.59
C PRO A 106 -8.58 14.92 -8.93
N THR A 107 -7.25 14.83 -8.96
CA THR A 107 -6.47 15.15 -10.17
C THR A 107 -5.88 13.92 -10.85
N MET A 108 -5.56 14.04 -12.14
CA MET A 108 -4.83 13.00 -12.86
C MET A 108 -3.43 12.77 -12.28
N TYR A 109 -2.82 13.78 -11.66
CA TYR A 109 -1.57 13.59 -10.94
C TYR A 109 -1.74 12.62 -9.77
N ASP A 110 -2.79 12.80 -8.97
CA ASP A 110 -3.07 11.95 -7.80
C ASP A 110 -3.28 10.50 -8.23
N PHE A 111 -4.12 10.29 -9.25
CA PHE A 111 -4.41 8.98 -9.80
C PHE A 111 -3.15 8.27 -10.34
N LEU A 112 -2.36 8.95 -11.17
CA LEU A 112 -1.17 8.36 -11.78
C LEU A 112 -0.06 8.13 -10.76
N ALA A 113 0.08 8.99 -9.74
CA ALA A 113 1.04 8.79 -8.66
C ALA A 113 0.69 7.56 -7.81
N LEU A 114 -0.58 7.38 -7.43
CA LEU A 114 -1.03 6.19 -6.70
C LEU A 114 -0.80 4.91 -7.52
N ARG A 115 -1.13 4.94 -8.81
CA ARG A 115 -0.89 3.82 -9.72
C ARG A 115 0.61 3.54 -9.90
N ALA A 116 1.44 4.57 -10.00
CA ALA A 116 2.89 4.40 -10.06
C ALA A 116 3.44 3.78 -8.77
N ILE A 117 2.93 4.17 -7.59
CA ILE A 117 3.28 3.55 -6.30
C ILE A 117 2.95 2.06 -6.30
N GLU A 118 1.73 1.69 -6.70
CA GLU A 118 1.28 0.29 -6.79
C GLU A 118 2.22 -0.54 -7.67
N LEU A 119 2.56 -0.03 -8.86
CA LEU A 119 3.43 -0.72 -9.81
C LEU A 119 4.88 -0.76 -9.32
N PHE A 120 5.42 0.34 -8.79
CA PHE A 120 6.77 0.38 -8.21
C PHE A 120 6.90 -0.56 -6.99
N SER A 121 5.82 -0.81 -6.26
CA SER A 121 5.85 -1.71 -5.10
C SER A 121 6.19 -3.16 -5.46
N GLN A 122 5.97 -3.53 -6.73
CA GLN A 122 6.23 -4.84 -7.33
C GLN A 122 7.59 -4.94 -8.03
N VAL A 123 8.33 -3.82 -8.14
CA VAL A 123 9.66 -3.76 -8.77
C VAL A 123 10.74 -3.81 -7.70
N GLY A 124 11.73 -4.68 -7.88
CA GLY A 124 12.85 -4.80 -6.94
C GLY A 124 12.45 -5.39 -5.58
N GLU A 125 11.39 -6.20 -5.52
CA GLU A 125 10.99 -6.94 -4.31
C GLU A 125 12.10 -7.85 -3.76
N ASP A 126 12.97 -8.33 -4.64
CA ASP A 126 14.13 -9.16 -4.32
C ASP A 126 15.30 -8.35 -3.75
N MET A 127 15.20 -7.01 -3.71
CA MET A 127 16.24 -6.13 -3.22
C MET A 127 16.05 -5.77 -1.75
N ASP A 128 17.17 -5.74 -1.01
CA ASP A 128 17.19 -5.34 0.40
C ASP A 128 16.99 -3.82 0.55
N LEU A 129 15.73 -3.42 0.80
CA LEU A 129 15.36 -2.01 1.02
C LEU A 129 16.10 -1.38 2.19
N SER A 130 16.33 -2.12 3.28
CA SER A 130 17.07 -1.61 4.45
C SER A 130 18.50 -1.25 4.06
N ARG A 131 19.14 -2.07 3.22
CA ARG A 131 20.48 -1.79 2.70
C ARG A 131 20.50 -0.59 1.76
N SER A 132 19.52 -0.45 0.86
CA SER A 132 19.42 0.74 -0.02
C SER A 132 19.29 2.02 0.80
N LEU A 133 18.42 2.03 1.82
CA LEU A 133 18.21 3.18 2.71
C LEU A 133 19.45 3.51 3.55
N ALA A 134 20.15 2.49 4.06
CA ALA A 134 21.39 2.69 4.82
C ALA A 134 22.48 3.37 3.98
N LYS A 135 22.62 3.01 2.69
CA LYS A 135 23.55 3.69 1.75
C LYS A 135 23.21 5.18 1.57
N LYS A 136 21.93 5.52 1.59
CA LYS A 136 21.41 6.90 1.53
C LYS A 136 21.44 7.62 2.88
N LYS A 137 21.91 6.96 3.95
CA LYS A 137 21.89 7.47 5.34
C LYS A 137 20.48 7.82 5.85
N ILE A 138 19.46 7.10 5.38
CA ILE A 138 18.08 7.27 5.81
C ILE A 138 17.77 6.27 6.92
N ALA A 139 17.43 6.77 8.11
CA ALA A 139 17.02 5.91 9.23
C ALA A 139 15.64 5.30 8.96
N LEU A 140 15.45 4.01 9.27
CA LEU A 140 14.16 3.34 9.05
C LEU A 140 13.00 4.00 9.81
N SER A 141 13.26 4.54 11.00
CA SER A 141 12.27 5.29 11.79
C SER A 141 11.73 6.52 11.05
N SER A 142 12.54 7.19 10.22
CA SER A 142 12.13 8.38 9.48
C SER A 142 11.06 8.10 8.42
N LEU A 143 10.92 6.85 7.97
CA LEU A 143 9.87 6.46 7.03
C LEU A 143 8.46 6.56 7.64
N PHE A 144 8.36 6.45 8.97
CA PHE A 144 7.13 6.52 9.75
C PHE A 144 6.86 7.93 10.30
N ALA A 145 7.67 8.92 9.92
CA ALA A 145 7.44 10.31 10.28
C ALA A 145 6.23 10.89 9.51
N PRO A 146 5.57 11.94 10.06
CA PRO A 146 4.50 12.65 9.38
C PRO A 146 4.92 13.23 8.02
N ALA A 147 3.93 13.49 7.16
CA ALA A 147 4.12 13.86 5.76
C ALA A 147 5.10 15.03 5.56
N GLY A 148 5.07 16.03 6.45
CA GLY A 148 5.99 17.17 6.41
C GLY A 148 7.47 16.79 6.60
N GLU A 149 7.78 15.84 7.48
CA GLU A 149 9.14 15.36 7.70
C GLU A 149 9.55 14.29 6.69
N PHE A 150 8.63 13.37 6.36
CA PHE A 150 8.84 12.37 5.31
C PHE A 150 9.13 13.03 3.95
N GLY A 151 8.44 14.13 3.63
CA GLY A 151 8.61 14.90 2.40
C GLY A 151 10.02 15.47 2.21
N LYS A 152 10.80 15.61 3.30
CA LYS A 152 12.18 16.12 3.29
C LYS A 152 13.23 15.05 3.04
N LEU A 153 12.85 13.77 3.05
CA LEU A 153 13.79 12.67 2.82
C LEU A 153 14.34 12.71 1.39
N ASN A 154 15.63 12.43 1.24
CA ASN A 154 16.30 12.42 -0.05
C ASN A 154 16.56 10.98 -0.53
N PHE A 155 15.56 10.36 -1.15
CA PHE A 155 15.73 9.02 -1.73
C PHE A 155 16.58 9.06 -3.00
N ASP A 156 16.30 10.02 -3.90
CA ASP A 156 17.01 10.26 -5.17
C ASP A 156 17.47 8.96 -5.86
N PRO A 157 16.53 8.08 -6.27
CA PRO A 157 16.88 6.74 -6.75
C PRO A 157 17.78 6.81 -7.99
N GLN A 158 18.93 6.14 -7.93
CA GLN A 158 19.86 6.00 -9.04
C GLN A 158 19.48 4.80 -9.92
N PRO A 159 20.02 4.69 -11.16
CA PRO A 159 19.82 3.50 -11.99
C PRO A 159 20.14 2.20 -11.22
N GLY A 160 19.21 1.24 -11.27
CA GLY A 160 19.31 0.00 -10.49
C GLY A 160 18.77 0.06 -9.06
N GLU A 161 18.48 1.24 -8.49
CA GLU A 161 17.88 1.37 -7.14
C GLU A 161 16.34 1.26 -7.17
N TYR A 162 15.84 0.20 -7.81
CA TYR A 162 14.43 0.05 -8.14
C TYR A 162 13.51 0.11 -6.91
N ASN A 163 13.94 -0.47 -5.80
CA ASN A 163 13.18 -0.57 -4.55
C ASN A 163 12.97 0.78 -3.82
N LEU A 164 13.59 1.87 -4.27
CA LEU A 164 13.41 3.21 -3.70
C LEU A 164 12.31 4.03 -4.41
N TRP A 165 11.89 3.65 -5.63
CA TRP A 165 10.96 4.47 -6.43
C TRP A 165 9.57 4.60 -5.82
N ALA A 166 9.06 3.56 -5.14
CA ALA A 166 7.80 3.65 -4.43
C ALA A 166 7.85 4.74 -3.33
N LEU A 167 8.92 4.79 -2.54
CA LEU A 167 9.11 5.78 -1.47
C LEU A 167 9.30 7.20 -2.03
N GLU A 168 10.06 7.36 -3.11
CA GLU A 168 10.21 8.65 -3.79
C GLU A 168 8.85 9.13 -4.36
N THR A 169 8.03 8.21 -4.88
CA THR A 169 6.71 8.56 -5.40
C THR A 169 5.72 8.90 -4.29
N TYR A 170 5.70 8.17 -3.17
CA TYR A 170 4.96 8.56 -1.96
C TYR A 170 5.34 9.97 -1.50
N LYS A 171 6.63 10.30 -1.49
CA LYS A 171 7.12 11.63 -1.10
C LYS A 171 6.57 12.70 -2.04
N LYS A 172 6.66 12.50 -3.35
CA LYS A 172 6.14 13.46 -4.35
C LYS A 172 4.62 13.66 -4.19
N LEU A 173 3.87 12.58 -4.01
CA LEU A 173 2.43 12.61 -3.77
C LEU A 173 2.08 13.38 -2.50
N LEU A 174 2.68 13.02 -1.35
CA LEU A 174 2.43 13.66 -0.06
C LEU A 174 2.76 15.15 -0.08
N VAL A 175 3.87 15.56 -0.74
CA VAL A 175 4.23 16.97 -0.91
C VAL A 175 3.18 17.71 -1.77
N SER A 176 2.70 17.09 -2.85
CA SER A 176 1.66 17.67 -3.71
C SER A 176 0.33 17.85 -2.97
N LEU A 177 -0.14 16.80 -2.28
CA LEU A 177 -1.37 16.83 -1.50
C LEU A 177 -1.32 17.89 -0.38
N SER A 178 -0.18 17.96 0.32
CA SER A 178 0.04 18.95 1.39
C SER A 178 0.01 20.39 0.85
N LYS A 179 0.66 20.66 -0.29
CA LYS A 179 0.66 22.00 -0.91
C LYS A 179 -0.72 22.47 -1.33
N ARG A 180 -1.61 21.54 -1.68
CA ARG A 180 -3.01 21.81 -2.06
C ARG A 180 -3.98 21.78 -0.87
N ASN A 181 -3.49 21.61 0.36
CA ASN A 181 -4.29 21.49 1.58
C ASN A 181 -5.32 20.34 1.52
N LEU A 182 -4.99 19.26 0.83
CA LEU A 182 -5.82 18.04 0.75
C LEU A 182 -5.55 17.13 1.95
N ASN A 183 -5.90 17.61 3.13
CA ASN A 183 -5.54 17.03 4.42
C ASN A 183 -5.99 15.57 4.58
N THR A 184 -7.25 15.26 4.29
CA THR A 184 -7.77 13.88 4.35
C THR A 184 -6.99 12.95 3.43
N SER A 185 -6.65 13.42 2.23
CA SER A 185 -5.87 12.67 1.25
C SER A 185 -4.43 12.43 1.70
N VAL A 186 -3.82 13.40 2.39
CA VAL A 186 -2.50 13.22 3.04
C VAL A 186 -2.59 12.06 4.03
N VAL A 187 -3.57 12.09 4.93
CA VAL A 187 -3.77 11.02 5.93
C VAL A 187 -3.94 9.66 5.25
N LEU A 188 -4.82 9.56 4.25
CA LEU A 188 -5.04 8.31 3.52
C LEU A 188 -3.77 7.79 2.83
N ALA A 189 -3.00 8.66 2.19
CA ALA A 189 -1.72 8.30 1.57
C ALA A 189 -0.66 7.89 2.60
N GLU A 190 -0.69 8.45 3.82
CA GLU A 190 0.19 8.02 4.91
C GLU A 190 -0.22 6.65 5.50
N LEU A 191 -1.52 6.36 5.59
CA LEU A 191 -2.02 5.04 5.98
C LEU A 191 -1.62 3.97 4.96
N ASP A 192 -1.76 4.28 3.66
CA ASP A 192 -1.31 3.42 2.57
C ASP A 192 0.21 3.19 2.61
N LYS A 193 1.01 4.25 2.77
CA LYS A 193 2.46 4.17 2.99
C LYS A 193 2.80 3.28 4.18
N THR A 194 2.09 3.41 5.30
CA THR A 194 2.30 2.56 6.48
C THR A 194 2.08 1.08 6.14
N GLY A 195 1.04 0.78 5.35
CA GLY A 195 0.80 -0.55 4.79
C GLY A 195 1.96 -1.04 3.91
N TYR A 196 2.44 -0.22 2.98
CA TYR A 196 3.60 -0.53 2.14
C TYR A 196 4.85 -0.88 2.97
N LEU A 197 5.07 -0.16 4.08
CA LEU A 197 6.21 -0.35 4.97
C LEU A 197 6.16 -1.66 5.78
N ALA A 198 5.06 -2.42 5.75
CA ALA A 198 4.96 -3.72 6.41
C ALA A 198 6.00 -4.74 5.90
N LYS A 199 6.55 -4.55 4.70
CA LYS A 199 7.69 -5.33 4.18
C LYS A 199 8.95 -5.19 5.03
N LEU A 200 9.12 -4.07 5.74
CA LEU A 200 10.18 -3.85 6.73
C LEU A 200 9.72 -4.32 8.11
N ARG A 201 9.46 -5.62 8.26
CA ARG A 201 8.75 -6.22 9.42
C ARG A 201 9.19 -5.66 10.78
N ASN A 202 10.49 -5.67 11.07
CA ASN A 202 11.01 -5.20 12.37
C ASN A 202 10.78 -3.70 12.59
N ALA A 203 11.02 -2.87 11.57
CA ALA A 203 10.80 -1.44 11.66
C ALA A 203 9.30 -1.11 11.77
N HIS A 204 8.45 -1.82 11.01
CA HIS A 204 7.00 -1.66 11.08
C HIS A 204 6.48 -2.01 12.47
N GLN A 205 6.89 -3.16 13.04
CA GLN A 205 6.51 -3.56 14.40
C GLN A 205 6.95 -2.52 15.45
N GLN A 206 8.10 -1.87 15.25
CA GLN A 206 8.64 -0.90 16.20
C GLN A 206 8.00 0.50 16.08
N TYR A 207 7.66 0.96 14.88
CA TYR A 207 7.36 2.37 14.63
C TYR A 207 5.94 2.64 14.10
N ALA A 208 5.26 1.66 13.51
CA ALA A 208 3.95 1.91 12.88
C ALA A 208 2.88 2.33 13.90
N PHE A 209 2.82 1.64 15.04
CA PHE A 209 1.78 1.93 16.05
C PHE A 209 1.90 3.34 16.64
N SER A 210 3.11 3.78 16.98
CA SER A 210 3.33 5.14 17.51
C SER A 210 3.08 6.23 16.47
N SER A 211 3.36 5.95 15.20
CA SER A 211 2.99 6.82 14.08
C SER A 211 1.47 6.97 13.96
N LEU A 212 0.72 5.86 13.95
CA LEU A 212 -0.74 5.88 13.92
C LEU A 212 -1.36 6.55 15.15
N GLN A 213 -0.80 6.34 16.34
CA GLN A 213 -1.25 7.05 17.55
C GLN A 213 -1.06 8.57 17.44
N SER A 214 0.05 9.01 16.86
CA SER A 214 0.32 10.44 16.65
C SER A 214 -0.68 11.03 15.64
N MET A 215 -0.96 10.29 14.56
CA MET A 215 -1.95 10.66 13.56
C MET A 215 -3.36 10.72 14.17
N LEU A 216 -3.76 9.74 14.97
CA LEU A 216 -5.06 9.75 15.67
C LEU A 216 -5.18 10.93 16.65
N LYS A 217 -4.08 11.32 17.30
CA LYS A 217 -4.08 12.49 18.20
C LYS A 217 -4.33 13.79 17.43
N GLU A 218 -3.80 13.90 16.23
CA GLU A 218 -3.98 15.09 15.37
C GLU A 218 -5.37 15.11 14.71
N TRP A 219 -5.82 13.97 14.20
CA TRP A 219 -7.03 13.85 13.37
C TRP A 219 -8.23 13.25 14.10
N GLY A 220 -8.17 13.05 15.42
CA GLY A 220 -9.19 12.32 16.19
C GLY A 220 -10.60 12.93 16.21
N ASN A 221 -10.74 14.20 15.83
CA ASN A 221 -12.04 14.87 15.69
C ASN A 221 -12.51 14.97 14.23
N ASP A 222 -11.70 14.49 13.28
CA ASP A 222 -12.04 14.44 11.86
C ASP A 222 -12.55 13.03 11.49
N PRO A 223 -13.55 12.90 10.60
CA PRO A 223 -14.04 11.59 10.17
C PRO A 223 -12.97 10.63 9.62
N VAL A 224 -11.83 11.14 9.12
CA VAL A 224 -10.70 10.30 8.67
C VAL A 224 -10.12 9.44 9.80
N SER A 225 -10.37 9.81 11.06
CA SER A 225 -9.98 8.97 12.21
C SER A 225 -10.59 7.57 12.19
N LEU A 226 -11.72 7.36 11.51
CA LEU A 226 -12.28 6.03 11.27
C LEU A 226 -11.27 5.13 10.54
N GLU A 227 -10.57 5.66 9.53
CA GLU A 227 -9.53 4.93 8.77
C GLU A 227 -8.28 4.67 9.60
N ILE A 228 -7.89 5.65 10.41
CA ILE A 228 -6.71 5.53 11.28
C ILE A 228 -6.96 4.41 12.30
N VAL A 229 -8.16 4.40 12.91
CA VAL A 229 -8.55 3.38 13.89
C VAL A 229 -8.69 2.00 13.24
N ASP A 230 -9.22 1.90 12.02
CA ASP A 230 -9.25 0.63 11.29
C ASP A 230 -7.82 0.09 11.07
N LYS A 231 -6.89 0.96 10.68
CA LYS A 231 -5.48 0.57 10.51
C LYS A 231 -4.81 0.18 11.81
N MET A 232 -5.14 0.87 12.91
CA MET A 232 -4.67 0.47 14.25
C MET A 232 -5.25 -0.89 14.66
N ALA A 233 -6.50 -1.19 14.29
CA ALA A 233 -7.15 -2.46 14.58
C ALA A 233 -6.38 -3.65 14.00
N ASP A 234 -5.80 -3.54 12.80
CA ASP A 234 -4.93 -4.59 12.24
C ASP A 234 -3.74 -4.92 13.16
N ILE A 235 -3.11 -3.89 13.75
CA ILE A 235 -1.98 -4.06 14.68
C ILE A 235 -2.47 -4.66 16.00
N TYR A 236 -3.59 -4.17 16.54
CA TYR A 236 -4.20 -4.73 17.74
C TYR A 236 -4.52 -6.22 17.56
N THR A 237 -5.17 -6.59 16.45
CA THR A 237 -5.51 -7.99 16.14
C THR A 237 -4.26 -8.87 16.10
N THR A 238 -3.21 -8.42 15.40
CA THR A 238 -1.92 -9.15 15.35
C THR A 238 -1.33 -9.35 16.74
N GLN A 239 -1.39 -8.33 17.61
CA GLN A 239 -0.91 -8.42 19.00
C GLN A 239 -1.76 -9.38 19.85
N ILE A 240 -3.09 -9.34 19.70
CA ILE A 240 -4.04 -10.20 20.43
C ILE A 240 -3.82 -11.67 20.08
N GLU A 241 -3.69 -11.97 18.78
CA GLU A 241 -3.43 -13.31 18.25
C GLU A 241 -2.05 -13.85 18.65
N GLY A 242 -1.07 -12.96 18.81
CA GLY A 242 0.29 -13.31 19.23
C GLY A 242 0.43 -13.73 20.70
N PHE A 243 -0.54 -13.43 21.57
CA PHE A 243 -0.48 -13.83 22.98
C PHE A 243 -0.69 -15.34 23.15
N THR A 244 0.03 -15.95 24.09
CA THR A 244 -0.15 -17.37 24.44
C THR A 244 -1.29 -17.58 25.45
N GLN A 245 -1.64 -18.82 25.77
CA GLN A 245 -2.60 -19.10 26.85
C GLN A 245 -2.14 -18.58 28.23
N GLN A 246 -0.82 -18.52 28.46
CA GLN A 246 -0.24 -18.00 29.70
C GLN A 246 -0.37 -16.48 29.82
N ASP A 247 -0.58 -15.78 28.69
CA ASP A 247 -0.77 -14.33 28.61
C ASP A 247 -2.26 -13.94 28.56
N SER A 248 -3.16 -14.77 29.11
CA SER A 248 -4.62 -14.58 29.03
C SER A 248 -5.09 -13.20 29.53
N LEU A 249 -4.47 -12.68 30.59
CA LEU A 249 -4.76 -11.34 31.12
C LEU A 249 -4.38 -10.25 30.12
N LYS A 250 -3.14 -10.29 29.57
CA LYS A 250 -2.68 -9.31 28.57
C LYS A 250 -3.53 -9.35 27.31
N ARG A 251 -3.94 -10.55 26.88
CA ARG A 251 -4.87 -10.72 25.76
C ARG A 251 -6.21 -10.03 26.05
N THR A 252 -6.74 -10.21 27.25
CA THR A 252 -8.01 -9.59 27.68
C THR A 252 -7.90 -8.08 27.73
N GLU A 253 -6.84 -7.54 28.33
CA GLU A 253 -6.57 -6.10 28.40
C GLU A 253 -6.44 -5.49 27.00
N LYS A 254 -5.63 -6.10 26.12
CA LYS A 254 -5.43 -5.62 24.75
C LYS A 254 -6.72 -5.70 23.90
N THR A 255 -7.54 -6.72 24.12
CA THR A 255 -8.86 -6.85 23.49
C THR A 255 -9.81 -5.74 23.95
N LYS A 256 -9.80 -5.43 25.25
CA LYS A 256 -10.59 -4.33 25.81
C LYS A 256 -10.14 -2.97 25.28
N GLU A 257 -8.84 -2.72 25.19
CA GLU A 257 -8.30 -1.50 24.58
C GLU A 257 -8.82 -1.29 23.16
N LEU A 258 -8.80 -2.34 22.33
CA LEU A 258 -9.34 -2.28 20.97
C LEU A 258 -10.85 -2.02 20.97
N TYR A 259 -11.61 -2.74 21.80
CA TYR A 259 -13.05 -2.57 21.92
C TYR A 259 -13.42 -1.13 22.29
N ASP A 260 -12.79 -0.58 23.34
CA ASP A 260 -13.05 0.77 23.82
C ASP A 260 -12.69 1.82 22.74
N LEU A 261 -11.60 1.61 22.02
CA LEU A 261 -11.17 2.50 20.92
C LEU A 261 -12.17 2.48 19.76
N LEU A 262 -12.59 1.29 19.30
CA LEU A 262 -13.56 1.15 18.21
C LEU A 262 -14.89 1.80 18.59
N HIS A 263 -15.42 1.46 19.77
CA HIS A 263 -16.69 1.96 20.25
C HIS A 263 -16.69 3.48 20.43
N LYS A 264 -15.64 4.04 21.06
CA LYS A 264 -15.49 5.49 21.22
C LYS A 264 -15.47 6.21 19.86
N THR A 265 -14.77 5.67 18.88
CA THR A 265 -14.62 6.31 17.56
C THR A 265 -15.92 6.26 16.77
N ILE A 266 -16.65 5.13 16.80
CA ILE A 266 -17.99 4.99 16.21
C ILE A 266 -18.95 6.02 16.80
N GLN A 267 -18.95 6.18 18.13
CA GLN A 267 -19.83 7.14 18.82
C GLN A 267 -19.53 8.60 18.49
N ALA A 268 -18.29 8.92 18.10
CA ALA A 268 -17.92 10.27 17.67
C ALA A 268 -18.49 10.61 16.28
N PHE A 269 -18.77 9.61 15.43
CA PHE A 269 -19.23 9.78 14.05
C PHE A 269 -20.44 8.88 13.68
N PRO A 270 -21.57 8.94 14.42
CA PRO A 270 -22.65 7.96 14.32
C PRO A 270 -23.39 7.94 12.97
N ASN A 271 -23.31 9.01 12.18
CA ASN A 271 -23.99 9.13 10.88
C ASN A 271 -23.03 9.10 9.69
N ASN A 272 -21.77 8.71 9.89
CA ASN A 272 -20.79 8.63 8.81
C ASN A 272 -20.88 7.27 8.11
N GLU A 273 -20.92 7.25 6.78
CA GLU A 273 -21.00 6.01 5.99
C GLU A 273 -19.80 5.08 6.21
N ARG A 274 -18.63 5.62 6.56
CA ARG A 274 -17.42 4.84 6.85
C ARG A 274 -17.47 4.16 8.21
N THR A 275 -18.39 4.52 9.12
CA THR A 275 -18.50 3.92 10.45
C THR A 275 -18.69 2.41 10.40
N SER A 276 -19.31 1.88 9.35
CA SER A 276 -19.49 0.45 9.14
C SER A 276 -18.20 -0.36 9.06
N ILE A 277 -17.05 0.25 8.71
CA ILE A 277 -15.76 -0.46 8.75
C ILE A 277 -15.42 -0.88 10.20
N LEU A 278 -15.65 0.01 11.17
CA LEU A 278 -15.36 -0.24 12.58
C LEU A 278 -16.45 -1.08 13.24
N GLU A 279 -17.72 -0.92 12.84
CA GLU A 279 -18.80 -1.80 13.28
C GLU A 279 -18.52 -3.25 12.90
N ASN A 280 -18.03 -3.50 11.69
CA ASN A 280 -17.60 -4.84 11.27
C ASN A 280 -16.44 -5.38 12.13
N ARG A 281 -15.47 -4.54 12.50
CA ARG A 281 -14.39 -4.93 13.43
C ARG A 281 -14.94 -5.28 14.81
N LEU A 282 -15.88 -4.48 15.35
CA LEU A 282 -16.54 -4.78 16.62
C LEU A 282 -17.28 -6.11 16.56
N LEU A 283 -18.06 -6.34 15.48
CA LEU A 283 -18.78 -7.60 15.29
C LEU A 283 -17.82 -8.79 15.29
N GLN A 284 -16.69 -8.71 14.58
CA GLN A 284 -15.67 -9.77 14.59
C GLN A 284 -15.05 -9.97 15.97
N LEU A 285 -14.83 -8.88 16.71
CA LEU A 285 -14.23 -8.90 18.04
C LEU A 285 -15.15 -9.57 19.06
N THR A 286 -16.46 -9.26 18.99
CA THR A 286 -17.49 -9.70 19.95
C THR A 286 -18.27 -10.92 19.49
N GLN A 287 -18.02 -11.45 18.28
CA GLN A 287 -18.75 -12.61 17.79
C GLN A 287 -18.49 -13.80 18.73
N PRO A 288 -19.55 -14.34 19.36
CA PRO A 288 -19.38 -15.51 20.20
C PRO A 288 -18.95 -16.67 19.31
N TYR A 289 -17.91 -17.38 19.71
CA TYR A 289 -17.56 -18.64 19.07
C TYR A 289 -17.59 -19.78 20.05
N PHE A 290 -18.02 -20.93 19.52
CA PHE A 290 -18.09 -22.19 20.21
C PHE A 290 -17.27 -23.19 19.41
N LEU A 291 -16.20 -23.67 20.00
CA LEU A 291 -15.28 -24.61 19.37
C LEU A 291 -15.31 -25.91 20.15
N VAL A 292 -15.64 -27.00 19.45
CA VAL A 292 -15.55 -28.36 19.99
C VAL A 292 -14.36 -29.02 19.33
N LYS A 293 -13.32 -29.29 20.13
CA LYS A 293 -12.14 -30.06 19.70
C LYS A 293 -12.25 -31.47 20.25
N GLY A 294 -11.92 -32.46 19.43
CA GLY A 294 -11.94 -33.87 19.81
C GLY A 294 -11.24 -34.72 18.76
N ASN A 295 -11.19 -36.03 18.99
CA ASN A 295 -10.68 -36.95 17.98
C ASN A 295 -11.63 -36.99 16.77
N ASN A 296 -11.08 -37.12 15.56
CA ASN A 296 -11.89 -37.23 14.33
C ASN A 296 -12.57 -38.61 14.18
N THR A 297 -12.17 -39.58 15.00
CA THR A 297 -12.71 -40.94 15.05
C THR A 297 -12.78 -41.41 16.50
N PHE A 298 -13.89 -42.06 16.86
CA PHE A 298 -14.11 -42.61 18.19
C PHE A 298 -14.51 -44.07 18.09
N ASP A 299 -13.84 -44.94 18.85
CA ASP A 299 -14.26 -46.32 19.03
C ASP A 299 -15.58 -46.39 19.80
N ALA A 300 -16.40 -47.41 19.50
CA ALA A 300 -17.75 -47.54 20.02
C ALA A 300 -17.81 -47.71 21.55
N GLU A 301 -16.77 -48.28 22.16
CA GLU A 301 -16.74 -48.65 23.58
C GLU A 301 -15.79 -47.80 24.44
N VAL A 302 -15.29 -46.67 23.91
CA VAL A 302 -14.34 -45.81 24.64
C VAL A 302 -14.99 -44.48 25.02
N GLU A 303 -14.69 -43.99 26.23
CA GLU A 303 -15.10 -42.67 26.71
C GLU A 303 -14.62 -41.58 25.74
N LYS A 304 -15.58 -40.80 25.20
CA LYS A 304 -15.30 -39.73 24.23
C LYS A 304 -15.02 -38.44 25.00
N LYS A 305 -13.77 -37.97 24.96
CA LYS A 305 -13.38 -36.69 25.54
C LYS A 305 -13.39 -35.61 24.46
N LEU A 306 -14.19 -34.58 24.70
CA LEU A 306 -14.28 -33.38 23.89
C LEU A 306 -13.82 -32.19 24.72
N VAL A 307 -13.05 -31.30 24.13
CA VAL A 307 -12.71 -30.00 24.69
C VAL A 307 -13.69 -28.99 24.10
N VAL A 308 -14.41 -28.31 24.98
CA VAL A 308 -15.34 -27.24 24.60
C VAL A 308 -14.71 -25.91 24.99
N GLU A 309 -14.48 -25.07 24.00
CA GLU A 309 -14.03 -23.70 24.18
C GLU A 309 -15.16 -22.76 23.76
N TYR A 310 -15.67 -21.97 24.70
CA TYR A 310 -16.63 -20.91 24.44
C TYR A 310 -15.98 -19.56 24.72
N LYS A 311 -16.09 -18.63 23.78
CA LYS A 311 -15.69 -17.24 23.98
C LYS A 311 -16.87 -16.34 23.63
N ASN A 312 -17.24 -15.50 24.58
CA ASN A 312 -18.11 -14.34 24.39
C ASN A 312 -17.39 -13.19 25.10
N LEU A 313 -17.24 -12.05 24.44
CA LEU A 313 -16.68 -10.87 25.11
C LEU A 313 -17.62 -10.36 26.20
#